data_AF-A0A7J3EMV3-F1
#
_entry.id   AF-A0A7J3EMV3-F1
#
_cell.length_a   1.000
_cell.length_b   1.000
_cell.length_c   1.000
_cell.angle_alpha   90.00
_cell.angle_beta   90.00
_cell.angle_gamma   90.00
#
_symmetry.space_group_name_H-M   'P 1'
#
loop_
_entity.id
_entity.type
_entity.pdbx_description
1 polymer ?
#
loop_
_entity_poly.entity_id
_entity_poly.type
_entity_poly.pdbx_seq_one_letter_code
_entity_poly.pdbx_strand_id
1 'polypeptide(L)'
;MLFDLAPKTSRKDLYDFNEELEKLYRDYMSARLIAVVGPRRAGKTSLILTLLNEYRIPYIFLDCRTISLSDYGVSFRSFAEVFSSAINSFLDRHVSFKNKLLSFLRGLKGV
;
A
#
# COMPACT_ATOMS: atom_id res chain seq x y z
N MET A 1 -15.24 10.25 5.78
CA MET A 1 -15.83 11.01 6.91
C MET A 1 -14.83 11.04 8.05
N LEU A 2 -14.69 12.19 8.72
CA LEU A 2 -13.73 12.42 9.80
C LEU A 2 -13.78 11.36 10.91
N PHE A 3 -14.98 10.92 11.33
CA PHE A 3 -15.15 9.96 12.43
C PHE A 3 -15.25 8.49 12.00
N ASP A 4 -15.02 8.17 10.72
CA ASP A 4 -14.92 6.78 10.27
C ASP A 4 -13.77 6.04 10.98
N LEU A 5 -14.01 4.81 11.42
CA LEU A 5 -13.00 3.97 12.07
C LEU A 5 -11.99 3.39 11.07
N ALA A 6 -12.33 3.35 9.78
CA ALA A 6 -11.43 2.92 8.73
C ALA A 6 -10.26 3.92 8.55
N PRO A 7 -9.08 3.44 8.09
CA PRO A 7 -7.99 4.33 7.70
C PRO A 7 -8.44 5.36 6.67
N LYS A 8 -8.02 6.61 6.84
CA LYS A 8 -8.39 7.70 5.93
C LYS A 8 -7.61 7.62 4.63
N THR A 9 -8.25 8.00 3.54
CA THR A 9 -7.66 8.01 2.21
C THR A 9 -7.68 9.40 1.56
N SER A 10 -8.19 10.44 2.23
CA SER A 10 -8.22 11.80 1.71
C SER A 10 -7.84 12.81 2.79
N ARG A 11 -7.15 13.86 2.36
CA ARG A 11 -6.66 14.96 3.21
C ARG A 11 -7.79 15.61 3.99
N LYS A 12 -8.97 15.77 3.40
CA LYS A 12 -10.15 16.36 4.06
C LYS A 12 -10.65 15.57 5.27
N ASP A 13 -10.40 14.27 5.30
CA ASP A 13 -10.81 13.37 6.38
C ASP A 13 -9.66 13.11 7.39
N LEU A 14 -8.46 13.62 7.12
CA LEU A 14 -7.24 13.41 7.91
C LEU A 14 -6.93 14.66 8.75
N TYR A 15 -7.49 14.70 9.97
CA TYR A 15 -7.37 15.85 10.87
C TYR A 15 -5.95 16.05 11.38
N ASP A 16 -5.41 17.25 11.14
CA ASP A 16 -4.15 17.75 11.72
C ASP A 16 -2.86 16.97 11.35
N PHE A 17 -2.79 16.42 10.14
CA PHE A 17 -1.56 15.77 9.60
C PHE A 17 -0.94 16.55 8.42
N ASN A 18 -1.19 17.86 8.33
CA ASN A 18 -0.72 18.63 7.18
C ASN A 18 0.81 18.63 7.07
N GLU A 19 1.52 18.81 8.18
CA GLU A 19 2.98 18.85 8.19
C GLU A 19 3.60 17.47 7.90
N GLU A 20 3.04 16.41 8.47
CA GLU A 20 3.48 15.03 8.26
C GLU A 20 3.23 14.59 6.82
N LEU A 21 2.11 14.98 6.22
CA LEU A 21 1.80 14.65 4.84
C LEU A 21 2.79 15.31 3.88
N GLU A 22 3.08 16.61 4.07
CA GLU A 22 4.05 17.34 3.27
C GLU A 22 5.48 16.80 3.47
N LYS A 23 5.85 16.45 4.72
CA LYS A 23 7.14 15.81 5.01
C LYS A 23 7.25 14.46 4.32
N LEU A 24 6.23 13.61 4.45
CA LEU A 24 6.21 12.28 3.83
C LEU A 24 6.29 12.39 2.30
N TYR A 25 5.67 13.40 1.69
CA TYR A 25 5.80 13.65 0.26
C TYR A 25 7.24 14.03 -0.14
N ARG A 26 7.90 14.93 0.60
CA ARG A 26 9.31 15.28 0.34
C ARG A 26 10.24 14.08 0.49
N ASP A 27 10.02 13.28 1.53
CA ASP A 27 10.77 12.05 1.76
C ASP A 27 10.53 11.05 0.62
N TYR A 28 9.29 10.88 0.16
CA TYR A 28 8.94 10.04 -1.00
C TYR A 28 9.70 10.43 -2.28
N MET A 29 9.91 11.72 -2.50
CA MET A 29 10.61 12.23 -3.69
C MET A 29 12.14 12.06 -3.64
N SER A 30 12.72 11.87 -2.45
CA SER A 30 14.18 11.94 -2.25
C SER A 30 14.80 10.67 -1.65
N ALA A 31 14.02 9.89 -0.90
CA ALA A 31 14.49 8.70 -0.21
C ALA A 31 14.01 7.42 -0.91
N ARG A 32 14.84 6.36 -0.82
CA ARG A 32 14.49 5.01 -1.33
C ARG A 32 13.72 4.17 -0.31
N LEU A 33 13.85 4.50 0.96
CA LEU A 33 13.22 3.80 2.07
C LEU A 33 12.80 4.83 3.12
N ILE A 34 11.55 4.73 3.55
CA ILE A 34 10.95 5.64 4.52
C ILE A 34 10.28 4.81 5.60
N ALA A 35 10.61 5.09 6.86
CA ALA A 35 9.96 4.47 8.01
C ALA A 35 8.97 5.45 8.64
N VAL A 36 7.68 5.14 8.57
CA VAL A 36 6.63 5.89 9.27
C VAL A 36 6.40 5.23 10.62
N VAL A 37 6.92 5.85 11.69
CA VAL A 37 6.93 5.30 13.05
C VAL A 37 5.94 6.02 13.96
N GLY A 38 5.56 5.38 15.07
CA GLY A 38 4.68 5.96 16.09
C GLY A 38 3.75 4.94 16.75
N PRO A 39 2.99 5.32 17.79
CA PRO A 39 2.11 4.43 18.55
C PRO A 39 1.00 3.76 17.72
N ARG A 40 0.49 2.60 18.18
CA ARG A 40 -0.68 1.94 17.56
C ARG A 40 -1.86 2.92 17.54
N ARG A 41 -2.59 2.98 16.42
CA ARG A 41 -3.72 3.91 16.18
C ARG A 41 -3.37 5.40 16.08
N ALA A 42 -2.09 5.78 15.98
CA ALA A 42 -1.68 7.16 15.71
C ALA A 42 -1.86 7.62 14.24
N GLY A 43 -2.79 7.03 13.47
CA GLY A 43 -3.06 7.50 12.10
C GLY A 43 -2.05 7.13 11.00
N LYS A 44 -0.97 6.40 11.29
CA LYS A 44 0.08 6.03 10.31
C LYS A 44 -0.45 5.47 8.98
N THR A 45 -1.35 4.48 9.03
CA THR A 45 -1.95 3.91 7.81
C THR A 45 -2.77 4.95 7.05
N SER A 46 -3.52 5.79 7.77
CA SER A 46 -4.29 6.88 7.17
C SER A 46 -3.38 7.89 6.46
N LEU A 47 -2.25 8.26 7.08
CA LEU A 47 -1.25 9.16 6.50
C LEU A 47 -0.69 8.60 5.18
N ILE A 48 -0.23 7.34 5.20
CA ILE A 48 0.31 6.67 4.00
C ILE A 48 -0.73 6.59 2.88
N LEU A 49 -1.94 6.12 3.20
CA LEU A 49 -2.99 5.96 2.18
C LEU A 49 -3.48 7.31 1.64
N THR A 50 -3.50 8.35 2.47
CA THR A 50 -3.84 9.70 2.05
C THR A 50 -2.79 10.25 1.09
N LEU A 51 -1.50 10.12 1.39
CA LEU A 51 -0.42 10.49 0.46
C LEU A 51 -0.61 9.80 -0.89
N LEU A 52 -0.73 8.47 -0.88
CA LEU A 52 -0.82 7.69 -2.10
C LEU A 52 -2.01 8.10 -2.98
N ASN A 53 -3.15 8.42 -2.35
CA ASN A 53 -4.35 8.84 -3.06
C ASN A 53 -4.26 10.29 -3.58
N GLU A 54 -3.87 11.24 -2.72
CA GLU A 54 -3.81 12.67 -3.07
C GLU A 54 -2.81 12.93 -4.21
N TYR A 55 -1.67 12.23 -4.20
CA TYR A 55 -0.65 12.36 -5.26
C TYR A 55 -0.78 11.32 -6.39
N ARG A 56 -1.85 10.51 -6.39
CA ARG A 56 -2.12 9.45 -7.40
C ARG A 56 -0.92 8.53 -7.65
N ILE A 57 -0.20 8.19 -6.60
CA ILE A 57 0.98 7.34 -6.68
C ILE A 57 0.51 5.90 -6.91
N PRO A 58 1.00 5.18 -7.93
CA PRO A 58 0.72 3.76 -8.10
C PRO A 58 1.45 2.94 -7.02
N TYR A 59 0.74 2.04 -6.33
CA TYR A 59 1.31 1.27 -5.22
C TYR A 59 0.74 -0.14 -5.06
N ILE A 60 1.58 -1.03 -4.54
CA ILE A 60 1.18 -2.31 -3.96
C ILE A 60 1.17 -2.13 -2.44
N PHE A 61 0.03 -2.44 -1.81
CA PHE A 61 -0.13 -2.30 -0.36
C PHE A 61 -0.20 -3.68 0.29
N LEU A 62 0.79 -4.00 1.11
CA LEU A 62 0.85 -5.25 1.86
C LEU A 62 0.38 -4.98 3.30
N ASP A 63 -0.81 -5.44 3.65
CA ASP A 63 -1.28 -5.39 5.03
C ASP A 63 -0.73 -6.58 5.82
N CYS A 64 0.46 -6.41 6.38
CA CYS A 64 1.11 -7.48 7.15
C CYS A 64 0.38 -7.85 8.45
N ARG A 65 -0.68 -7.11 8.86
CA ARG A 65 -1.48 -7.46 10.04
C ARG A 65 -2.35 -8.69 9.82
N THR A 66 -2.63 -9.04 8.56
CA THR A 66 -3.47 -10.20 8.19
C THR A 66 -2.67 -11.49 8.01
N ILE A 67 -1.33 -11.39 8.00
CA ILE A 67 -0.45 -12.54 7.88
C ILE A 67 -0.57 -13.38 9.16
N SER A 68 -0.98 -14.63 9.00
CA SER A 68 -1.06 -15.58 10.12
C SER A 68 0.36 -15.94 10.57
N LEU A 69 0.61 -15.79 11.87
CA LEU A 69 1.84 -16.23 12.50
C LEU A 69 1.65 -17.67 12.95
N SER A 70 2.51 -18.58 12.49
CA SER A 70 2.65 -19.90 13.09
C SER A 70 3.65 -19.83 14.25
N ASP A 71 3.82 -20.94 14.98
CA ASP A 71 4.82 -21.08 16.04
C ASP A 71 6.26 -20.81 15.57
N TYR A 72 6.50 -20.84 14.24
CA TYR A 72 7.79 -20.58 13.60
C TYR A 72 7.85 -19.23 12.86
N GLY A 73 6.86 -18.35 13.06
CA GLY A 73 6.78 -17.04 12.43
C GLY A 73 5.90 -16.99 11.18
N VAL A 74 6.25 -16.14 10.22
CA VAL A 74 5.45 -15.94 9.00
C VAL A 74 5.63 -17.14 8.06
N SER A 75 4.56 -17.88 7.78
CA SER A 75 4.60 -18.92 6.75
C SER A 75 4.73 -18.29 5.35
N PHE A 76 5.59 -18.87 4.51
CA PHE A 76 5.73 -18.43 3.12
C PHE A 76 4.39 -18.45 2.37
N ARG A 77 3.56 -19.46 2.65
CA ARG A 77 2.21 -19.57 2.05
C ARG A 77 1.34 -18.36 2.41
N SER A 78 1.25 -18.00 3.70
CA SER A 78 0.44 -16.85 4.11
C SER A 78 0.97 -15.53 3.53
N PHE A 79 2.29 -15.37 3.48
CA PHE A 79 2.90 -14.23 2.79
C PHE A 79 2.55 -14.21 1.30
N ALA A 80 2.66 -15.34 0.60
CA ALA A 80 2.34 -15.45 -0.82
C ALA A 80 0.86 -15.13 -1.11
N GLU A 81 -0.05 -15.51 -0.22
CA GLU A 81 -1.48 -15.19 -0.30
C GLU A 81 -1.72 -13.67 -0.18
N VAL A 82 -1.12 -13.02 0.83
CA VAL A 82 -1.22 -11.56 1.02
C VAL A 82 -0.58 -10.80 -0.14
N PHE A 83 0.59 -11.25 -0.59
CA PHE A 83 1.30 -10.67 -1.72
C PHE A 83 0.51 -10.78 -3.02
N SER A 84 -0.06 -11.96 -3.31
CA SER A 84 -0.88 -12.19 -4.50
C SER A 84 -2.15 -11.32 -4.47
N SER A 85 -2.80 -11.21 -3.31
CA SER A 85 -3.97 -10.33 -3.14
C SER A 85 -3.63 -8.86 -3.42
N ALA A 86 -2.48 -8.39 -2.92
CA ALA A 86 -2.02 -7.02 -3.14
C ALA A 86 -1.66 -6.74 -4.60
N ILE A 87 -1.01 -7.69 -5.30
CA ILE A 87 -0.75 -7.59 -6.74
C ILE A 87 -2.06 -7.55 -7.51
N ASN A 88 -3.00 -8.46 -7.25
CA ASN A 88 -4.28 -8.48 -7.96
C ASN A 88 -5.04 -7.17 -7.78
N SER A 89 -5.08 -6.65 -6.55
CA SER A 89 -5.66 -5.34 -6.25
C SER A 89 -4.99 -4.20 -7.02
N PHE A 90 -3.68 -4.24 -7.20
CA PHE A 90 -2.96 -3.28 -8.03
C PHE A 90 -3.29 -3.41 -9.52
N LEU A 91 -3.29 -4.63 -10.06
CA LEU A 91 -3.60 -4.89 -11.46
C LEU A 91 -5.02 -4.50 -11.85
N ASP A 92 -5.99 -4.69 -10.95
CA ASP A 92 -7.38 -4.31 -11.19
C ASP A 92 -7.58 -2.79 -11.16
N ARG A 93 -6.81 -2.06 -10.33
CA ARG A 93 -6.78 -0.58 -10.35
C ARG A 93 -6.05 -0.03 -11.57
N HIS A 94 -5.10 -0.77 -12.14
CA HIS A 94 -4.22 -0.32 -13.22
C HIS A 94 -4.32 -1.24 -14.46
N VAL A 95 -5.49 -1.23 -15.11
CA VAL A 95 -5.82 -2.08 -16.28
C VAL A 95 -4.77 -2.02 -17.39
N SER A 96 -4.18 -0.85 -17.65
CA SER A 96 -3.10 -0.69 -18.64
C SER A 96 -1.88 -1.56 -18.31
N PHE A 97 -1.48 -1.58 -17.03
CA PHE A 97 -0.37 -2.40 -16.57
C PHE A 97 -0.72 -3.90 -16.65
N LYS A 98 -1.96 -4.28 -16.30
CA LYS A 98 -2.47 -5.65 -16.46
C LYS A 98 -2.36 -6.13 -17.91
N ASN A 99 -2.77 -5.30 -18.88
CA ASN A 99 -2.69 -5.64 -20.29
C ASN A 99 -1.23 -5.78 -20.78
N LYS A 100 -0.34 -4.88 -20.33
CA LYS A 100 1.09 -4.94 -20.65
C LYS A 100 1.77 -6.17 -20.05
N LEU A 101 1.39 -6.54 -18.83
CA LEU A 101 1.89 -7.75 -18.17
C LEU A 101 1.39 -9.00 -18.92
N LEU A 102 0.11 -9.06 -19.26
CA LEU A 102 -0.46 -10.18 -20.02
C LEU A 102 0.18 -10.33 -21.40
N SER A 103 0.43 -9.23 -22.11
CA SER A 103 1.11 -9.30 -23.41
C SER A 103 2.57 -9.78 -23.27
N PHE A 104 3.28 -9.32 -22.25
CA PHE A 104 4.62 -9.81 -21.92
C PHE A 104 4.62 -11.31 -21.61
N LEU A 105 3.69 -11.77 -20.75
CA LEU A 105 3.58 -13.18 -20.37
C LEU A 105 3.17 -14.08 -21.54
N ARG A 106 2.32 -13.61 -22.46
CA ARG A 106 1.99 -14.34 -23.70
C ARG A 106 3.19 -14.57 -24.61
N GLY A 107 4.22 -13.73 -24.52
CA GLY A 107 5.47 -13.87 -25.26
C GLY A 107 6.41 -14.93 -24.68
N LEU A 108 6.19 -15.36 -23.44
CA LEU A 108 6.94 -16.44 -22.80
C LEU A 108 6.38 -17.78 -23.31
N LYS A 109 6.86 -18.24 -24.48
CA LYS A 109 6.64 -19.63 -24.93
C LYS A 109 7.36 -20.57 -23.96
N GLY A 110 6.61 -21.22 -23.08
CA GLY A 110 7.19 -22.11 -22.06
C GLY A 110 6.22 -22.67 -21.02
N VAL A 111 4.90 -22.65 -21.31
CA VAL A 111 3.91 -23.59 -20.76
C VAL A 111 3.10 -24.11 -21.94
#